data_AF-A0A316NKX1-F1
#
_entry.id   AF-A0A316NKX1-F1
#
_cell.length_a   1.000
_cell.length_b   1.000
_cell.length_c   1.000
_cell.angle_alpha   90.00
_cell.angle_beta   90.00
_cell.angle_gamma   90.00
#
_symmetry.space_group_name_H-M   'P 1'
#
loop_
_entity.id
_entity.type
_entity.pdbx_description
1 polymer ?
#
loop_
_entity_poly.entity_id
_entity_poly.type
_entity_poly.pdbx_seq_one_letter_code
_entity_poly.pdbx_strand_id
1 'polypeptide(L)'
;MSEKITAVQAYINEVMASLPEVKTKKEHNLKSGESLWSLAKQELGGKKVSNKEVQEYMLLIAKINGLNTIEKMNGLHVNDKIYLPDKINTSAEKNGMNKEKSPLEKSVEYIINLLKNDKTAQVQKANLSLENSHYHIFRDKKYPNGFISKTSPVLSFTLDKNEQIVKLSLDDINDILKLRYDYDMDKNGKTFLREYPYRTVGQISKEDKEILFNEIKRLHGEYKKNPKTYY
;
A
#
# COMPACT_ATOMS: atom_id res chain seq x y z
N MET A 1 -30.11 3.85 1.39
CA MET A 1 -29.18 2.73 1.66
C MET A 1 -27.91 3.01 0.87
N SER A 2 -26.77 3.30 1.52
CA SER A 2 -25.51 3.47 0.80
C SER A 2 -24.97 2.07 0.45
N GLU A 3 -24.82 1.77 -0.84
CA GLU A 3 -24.17 0.54 -1.29
C GLU A 3 -22.78 0.44 -0.67
N LYS A 4 -22.48 -0.70 -0.03
CA LYS A 4 -21.16 -0.95 0.55
C LYS A 4 -20.16 -1.15 -0.57
N ILE A 5 -19.26 -0.20 -0.74
CA ILE A 5 -18.13 -0.28 -1.67
C ILE A 5 -17.27 -1.49 -1.29
N THR A 6 -16.98 -2.38 -2.25
CA THR A 6 -16.12 -3.54 -2.03
C THR A 6 -14.66 -3.12 -1.82
N ALA A 7 -13.84 -3.93 -1.15
CA ALA A 7 -12.42 -3.61 -0.95
C ALA A 7 -11.67 -3.39 -2.29
N VAL A 8 -12.04 -4.16 -3.32
CA VAL A 8 -11.48 -4.02 -4.67
C VAL A 8 -11.89 -2.69 -5.29
N GLN A 9 -13.16 -2.28 -5.14
CA GLN A 9 -13.64 -1.00 -5.64
C GLN A 9 -13.03 0.19 -4.88
N ALA A 10 -12.79 0.06 -3.57
CA ALA A 10 -12.10 1.07 -2.79
C ALA A 10 -10.65 1.27 -3.27
N TYR A 11 -9.95 0.17 -3.55
CA TYR A 11 -8.61 0.19 -4.15
C TYR A 11 -8.59 0.85 -5.53
N ILE A 12 -9.54 0.52 -6.42
CA ILE A 12 -9.68 1.14 -7.74
C ILE A 12 -9.88 2.65 -7.61
N ASN A 13 -10.75 3.08 -6.68
CA ASN A 13 -11.02 4.50 -6.44
C ASN A 13 -9.76 5.25 -5.99
N GLU A 14 -8.97 4.65 -5.08
CA GLU A 14 -7.72 5.25 -4.62
C GLU A 14 -6.71 5.42 -5.76
N VAL A 15 -6.50 4.36 -6.55
CA VAL A 15 -5.55 4.43 -7.67
C VAL A 15 -6.05 5.43 -8.73
N MET A 16 -7.32 5.42 -9.11
CA MET A 16 -7.87 6.39 -10.06
C MET A 16 -7.73 7.84 -9.59
N ALA A 17 -7.85 8.11 -8.29
CA ALA A 17 -7.66 9.45 -7.74
C ALA A 17 -6.21 9.94 -7.90
N SER A 18 -5.22 9.05 -7.78
CA SER A 18 -3.78 9.37 -7.93
C SER A 18 -3.32 9.57 -9.38
N LEU A 19 -4.11 9.11 -10.35
CA LEU A 19 -3.70 9.13 -11.76
C LEU A 19 -3.78 10.54 -12.36
N PRO A 20 -2.82 10.89 -13.24
CA PRO A 20 -2.75 12.23 -13.81
C PRO A 20 -3.98 12.58 -14.66
N GLU A 21 -4.28 13.87 -14.76
CA GLU A 21 -5.27 14.37 -15.71
C GLU A 21 -4.73 14.29 -17.14
N VAL A 22 -5.57 13.81 -18.06
CA VAL A 22 -5.19 13.63 -19.47
C VAL A 22 -5.71 14.81 -20.29
N LYS A 23 -4.79 15.69 -20.72
CA LYS A 23 -5.11 16.89 -21.52
C LYS A 23 -5.47 16.57 -22.97
N THR A 24 -4.88 15.52 -23.56
CA THR A 24 -5.09 15.13 -24.96
C THR A 24 -5.46 13.66 -25.07
N LYS A 25 -6.58 13.38 -25.73
CA LYS A 25 -7.15 12.04 -25.87
C LYS A 25 -7.24 11.68 -27.36
N LYS A 26 -6.97 10.42 -27.70
CA LYS A 26 -7.26 9.84 -29.02
C LYS A 26 -8.44 8.89 -28.91
N GLU A 27 -9.25 8.81 -29.95
CA GLU A 27 -10.39 7.89 -29.99
C GLU A 27 -9.96 6.51 -30.48
N HIS A 28 -10.52 5.47 -29.86
CA HIS A 28 -10.36 4.07 -30.24
C HIS A 28 -11.72 3.36 -30.15
N ASN A 29 -12.10 2.66 -31.21
CA ASN A 29 -13.30 1.82 -31.18
C ASN A 29 -12.91 0.41 -30.77
N LEU A 30 -13.53 -0.13 -29.71
CA LEU A 30 -13.24 -1.47 -29.23
C LEU A 30 -13.47 -2.53 -30.30
N LYS A 31 -12.46 -3.36 -30.52
CA LYS A 31 -12.57 -4.53 -31.40
C LYS A 31 -13.01 -5.75 -30.60
N SER A 32 -13.50 -6.75 -31.33
CA SER A 32 -13.86 -8.03 -30.74
C SER A 32 -12.67 -8.64 -29.98
N GLY A 33 -12.88 -8.98 -28.71
CA GLY A 33 -11.86 -9.55 -27.82
C GLY A 33 -10.92 -8.55 -27.14
N GLU A 34 -11.04 -7.25 -27.41
CA GLU A 34 -10.28 -6.23 -26.68
C GLU A 34 -10.88 -5.94 -25.30
N SER A 35 -10.02 -5.85 -24.31
CA SER A 35 -10.31 -5.37 -22.95
C SER A 35 -9.47 -4.14 -22.65
N LEU A 36 -9.81 -3.38 -21.60
CA LEU A 36 -8.95 -2.27 -21.15
C LEU A 36 -7.53 -2.72 -20.85
N TRP A 37 -7.36 -3.94 -20.32
CA TRP A 37 -6.04 -4.53 -20.05
C TRP A 37 -5.26 -4.79 -21.34
N SER A 38 -5.88 -5.41 -22.35
CA SER A 38 -5.19 -5.68 -23.62
C SER A 38 -4.86 -4.39 -24.37
N LEU A 39 -5.72 -3.38 -24.30
CA LEU A 39 -5.47 -2.05 -24.85
C LEU A 39 -4.29 -1.37 -24.15
N ALA A 40 -4.27 -1.35 -22.82
CA ALA A 40 -3.17 -0.78 -22.06
C ALA A 40 -1.84 -1.46 -22.40
N LYS A 41 -1.83 -2.79 -22.49
CA LYS A 41 -0.64 -3.55 -22.86
C LYS A 41 -0.15 -3.27 -24.29
N GLN A 42 -1.07 -3.08 -25.23
CA GLN A 42 -0.75 -2.72 -26.61
C GLN A 42 -0.15 -1.32 -26.69
N GLU A 43 -0.75 -0.34 -26.01
CA GLU A 43 -0.30 1.05 -25.96
C GLU A 43 1.09 1.20 -25.31
N LEU A 44 1.41 0.35 -24.33
CA LEU A 44 2.71 0.36 -23.65
C LEU A 44 3.80 -0.45 -24.36
N GLY A 45 3.54 -1.07 -25.52
CA GLY A 45 4.58 -1.72 -26.33
C GLY A 45 4.89 -3.19 -25.98
N GLY A 46 3.96 -3.92 -25.34
CA GLY A 46 3.75 -5.36 -25.49
C GLY A 46 4.77 -6.39 -24.96
N LYS A 47 6.05 -6.08 -24.67
CA LYS A 47 7.04 -7.11 -24.27
C LYS A 47 7.95 -6.80 -23.06
N LYS A 48 7.99 -5.57 -22.55
CA LYS A 48 8.87 -5.19 -21.40
C LYS A 48 8.16 -4.44 -20.26
N VAL A 49 6.84 -4.41 -20.29
CA VAL A 49 6.02 -3.60 -19.37
C VAL A 49 5.62 -4.45 -18.18
N SER A 50 5.78 -3.92 -16.97
CA SER A 50 5.32 -4.59 -15.74
C SER A 50 3.79 -4.63 -15.66
N ASN A 51 3.25 -5.62 -14.96
CA ASN A 51 1.80 -5.71 -14.73
C ASN A 51 1.26 -4.45 -14.02
N LYS A 52 2.07 -3.81 -13.17
CA LYS A 52 1.72 -2.58 -12.48
C LYS A 52 1.54 -1.42 -13.45
N GLU A 53 2.47 -1.23 -14.38
CA GLU A 53 2.36 -0.17 -15.42
C GLU A 53 1.15 -0.41 -16.33
N VAL A 54 0.88 -1.66 -16.71
CA VAL A 54 -0.33 -2.02 -17.48
C VAL A 54 -1.60 -1.68 -16.69
N GLN A 55 -1.64 -2.02 -15.39
CA GLN A 55 -2.77 -1.75 -14.52
C GLN A 55 -3.02 -0.25 -14.32
N GLU A 56 -1.98 0.54 -14.05
CA GLU A 56 -2.08 1.99 -13.87
C GLU A 56 -2.57 2.66 -15.16
N TYR A 57 -2.06 2.25 -16.33
CA TYR A 57 -2.51 2.77 -17.61
C TYR A 57 -3.95 2.32 -17.96
N MET A 58 -4.31 1.08 -17.62
CA MET A 58 -5.69 0.59 -17.74
C MET A 58 -6.66 1.44 -16.91
N LEU A 59 -6.30 1.74 -15.66
CA LEU A 59 -7.12 2.59 -14.77
C LEU A 59 -7.14 4.05 -15.23
N LEU A 60 -6.09 4.52 -15.91
CA LEU A 60 -6.08 5.85 -16.53
C LEU A 60 -7.08 5.92 -17.69
N ILE A 61 -7.10 4.90 -18.55
CA ILE A 61 -8.12 4.75 -19.60
C ILE A 61 -9.51 4.71 -18.97
N ALA A 62 -9.71 3.92 -17.92
CA ALA A 62 -11.00 3.83 -17.25
C ALA A 62 -11.45 5.19 -16.66
N LYS A 63 -10.55 5.93 -16.01
CA LYS A 63 -10.80 7.28 -15.46
C LYS A 63 -11.29 8.25 -16.55
N ILE A 64 -10.59 8.32 -17.67
CA ILE A 64 -10.93 9.30 -18.74
C ILE A 64 -12.24 8.98 -19.47
N ASN A 65 -12.74 7.75 -19.35
CA ASN A 65 -13.99 7.27 -19.92
C ASN A 65 -15.13 7.14 -18.89
N GLY A 66 -14.91 7.53 -17.62
CA GLY A 66 -15.94 7.42 -16.58
C GLY A 66 -16.30 5.98 -16.18
N LEU A 67 -15.41 5.02 -16.46
CA LEU A 67 -15.55 3.59 -16.13
C LEU A 67 -15.07 3.32 -14.70
N ASN A 68 -15.68 4.02 -13.75
CA ASN A 68 -15.23 4.08 -12.36
C ASN A 68 -15.58 2.84 -11.52
N THR A 69 -16.20 1.80 -12.08
CA THR A 69 -16.47 0.54 -11.37
C THR A 69 -16.02 -0.68 -12.15
N ILE A 70 -15.84 -1.80 -11.45
CA ILE A 70 -15.48 -3.09 -12.08
C ILE A 70 -16.53 -3.50 -13.11
N GLU A 71 -17.81 -3.32 -12.80
CA GLU A 71 -18.92 -3.65 -13.69
C GLU A 71 -18.87 -2.80 -14.97
N LYS A 72 -18.55 -1.51 -14.85
CA LYS A 72 -18.40 -0.63 -16.01
C LYS A 72 -17.16 -0.98 -16.85
N MET A 73 -16.05 -1.33 -16.21
CA MET A 73 -14.83 -1.73 -16.92
C MET A 73 -14.99 -3.07 -17.65
N ASN A 74 -15.78 -3.99 -17.10
CA ASN A 74 -16.03 -5.30 -17.70
C ASN A 74 -17.25 -5.32 -18.64
N GLY A 75 -18.15 -4.33 -18.54
CA GLY A 75 -19.37 -4.21 -19.35
C GLY A 75 -19.16 -3.54 -20.71
N LEU A 76 -17.94 -3.57 -21.24
CA LEU A 76 -17.59 -2.96 -22.52
C LEU A 76 -17.97 -3.86 -23.71
N HIS A 77 -18.46 -3.25 -24.78
CA HIS A 77 -18.93 -3.93 -25.98
C HIS A 77 -18.12 -3.54 -27.22
N VAL A 78 -18.20 -4.39 -28.24
CA VAL A 78 -17.57 -4.13 -29.54
C VAL A 78 -18.15 -2.84 -30.13
N ASN A 79 -17.27 -2.01 -30.69
CA ASN A 79 -17.53 -0.66 -31.22
C ASN A 79 -17.83 0.41 -30.17
N ASP A 80 -17.73 0.12 -28.87
CA ASP A 80 -17.74 1.19 -27.87
C ASP A 80 -16.59 2.14 -28.15
N LYS A 81 -16.91 3.44 -28.13
CA LYS A 81 -15.93 4.50 -28.27
C LYS A 81 -15.18 4.66 -26.95
N ILE A 82 -13.89 4.41 -26.97
CA ILE A 82 -12.98 4.55 -25.83
C ILE A 82 -11.94 5.62 -26.15
N TYR A 83 -11.79 6.56 -25.24
CA TYR A 83 -10.72 7.53 -25.28
C TYR A 83 -9.45 6.92 -24.68
N LEU A 84 -8.31 7.06 -25.36
CA LEU A 84 -6.98 6.69 -24.88
C LEU A 84 -6.13 7.95 -24.68
N PRO A 85 -5.15 7.96 -23.77
CA PRO A 85 -4.17 9.04 -23.69
C PRO A 85 -3.36 9.14 -25.00
N ASP A 86 -3.27 10.33 -25.61
CA ASP A 86 -2.57 10.52 -26.90
C ASP A 86 -1.06 10.76 -26.71
N LYS A 87 -0.68 11.51 -25.65
CA LYS A 87 0.70 11.70 -25.20
C LYS A 87 0.72 11.78 -23.67
N ILE A 88 1.39 10.83 -23.01
CA ILE A 88 1.80 11.06 -21.63
C ILE A 88 3.00 12.00 -21.71
N ASN A 89 2.79 13.31 -21.55
CA ASN A 89 3.91 14.23 -21.30
C ASN A 89 4.51 13.84 -19.94
N THR A 90 5.56 13.03 -19.93
CA THR A 90 6.37 12.73 -18.74
C THR A 90 7.22 13.93 -18.29
N SER A 91 6.92 15.14 -18.78
CA SER A 91 7.62 16.37 -18.45
C SER A 91 6.70 17.59 -18.59
N ALA A 92 5.95 17.92 -17.53
CA ALA A 92 5.49 19.28 -17.26
C ALA A 92 4.96 19.40 -15.82
N GLU A 93 5.44 20.43 -15.12
CA GLU A 93 4.75 21.11 -14.00
C GLU A 93 4.83 20.46 -12.61
N LYS A 94 6.08 20.33 -12.11
CA LYS A 94 6.33 20.64 -10.69
C LYS A 94 6.16 22.14 -10.50
N ASN A 95 4.95 22.60 -10.20
CA ASN A 95 4.75 23.89 -9.54
C ASN A 95 3.43 23.83 -8.76
N GLY A 96 3.56 23.72 -7.44
CA GLY A 96 2.48 23.85 -6.47
C GLY A 96 1.52 22.66 -6.38
N MET A 97 1.97 21.51 -5.87
CA MET A 97 1.07 20.43 -5.47
C MET A 97 1.44 19.94 -4.08
N ASN A 98 0.42 19.79 -3.22
CA ASN A 98 0.50 18.87 -2.08
C ASN A 98 1.12 17.59 -2.61
N LYS A 99 2.36 17.33 -2.18
CA LYS A 99 3.16 16.21 -2.66
C LYS A 99 2.36 14.96 -2.35
N GLU A 100 1.88 14.26 -3.38
CA GLU A 100 1.11 13.04 -3.16
C GLU A 100 1.99 12.08 -2.36
N LYS A 101 1.43 11.56 -1.25
CA LYS A 101 2.14 10.65 -0.37
C LYS A 101 2.50 9.40 -1.14
N SER A 102 3.79 9.05 -1.11
CA SER A 102 4.31 7.78 -1.60
C SER A 102 3.62 6.59 -0.91
N PRO A 103 3.63 5.39 -1.51
CA PRO A 103 3.09 4.19 -0.87
C PRO A 103 3.65 3.95 0.54
N LEU A 104 4.94 4.25 0.74
CA LEU A 104 5.56 4.20 2.05
C LEU A 104 4.95 5.20 3.04
N GLU A 105 4.79 6.47 2.63
CA GLU A 105 4.19 7.51 3.49
C GLU A 105 2.75 7.15 3.86
N LYS A 106 1.97 6.61 2.92
CA LYS A 106 0.61 6.11 3.16
C LYS A 106 0.61 4.93 4.14
N SER A 107 1.54 3.99 3.98
CA SER A 107 1.67 2.81 4.86
C SER A 107 2.01 3.21 6.30
N VAL A 108 2.93 4.17 6.47
CA VAL A 108 3.31 4.70 7.77
C VAL A 108 2.14 5.42 8.43
N GLU A 109 1.45 6.29 7.70
CA GLU A 109 0.26 6.99 8.20
C GLU A 109 -0.84 6.01 8.62
N TYR A 110 -1.11 4.99 7.81
CA TYR A 110 -2.07 3.95 8.13
C TYR A 110 -1.69 3.21 9.41
N ILE A 111 -0.43 2.80 9.56
CA ILE A 111 0.06 2.11 10.75
C ILE A 111 -0.07 3.01 11.99
N ILE A 112 0.33 4.28 11.91
CA ILE A 112 0.16 5.25 13.01
C ILE A 112 -1.30 5.32 13.44
N ASN A 113 -2.21 5.50 12.48
CA ASN A 113 -3.64 5.58 12.77
C ASN A 113 -4.19 4.28 13.36
N LEU A 114 -3.74 3.14 12.86
CA LEU A 114 -4.12 1.83 13.40
C LEU A 114 -3.67 1.69 14.86
N LEU A 115 -2.40 1.97 15.18
CA LEU A 115 -1.88 1.80 16.54
C LEU A 115 -2.52 2.76 17.56
N LYS A 116 -2.95 3.95 17.12
CA LYS A 116 -3.67 4.91 17.97
C LYS A 116 -5.10 4.47 18.29
N ASN A 117 -5.78 3.87 17.32
CA ASN A 117 -7.23 3.68 17.39
C ASN A 117 -7.66 2.23 17.65
N ASP A 118 -6.83 1.25 17.30
CA ASP A 118 -7.14 -0.16 17.44
C ASP A 118 -6.81 -0.68 18.84
N LYS A 119 -7.83 -0.82 19.68
CA LYS A 119 -7.71 -1.31 21.06
C LYS A 119 -7.34 -2.79 21.15
N THR A 120 -7.36 -3.52 20.05
CA THR A 120 -6.96 -4.94 20.01
C THR A 120 -5.48 -5.12 19.72
N ALA A 121 -4.77 -4.03 19.39
CA ALA A 121 -3.34 -4.06 19.16
C ALA A 121 -2.58 -4.50 20.42
N GLN A 122 -1.77 -5.54 20.29
CA GLN A 122 -0.98 -6.11 21.39
C GLN A 122 0.43 -6.47 20.92
N VAL A 123 1.40 -6.25 21.79
CA VAL A 123 2.81 -6.63 21.57
C VAL A 123 3.03 -8.06 22.07
N GLN A 124 3.82 -8.83 21.33
CA GLN A 124 4.33 -10.12 21.76
C GLN A 124 5.82 -10.23 21.44
N LYS A 125 6.59 -10.89 22.32
CA LYS A 125 8.02 -11.12 22.10
C LYS A 125 8.24 -12.39 21.28
N ALA A 126 9.09 -12.31 20.27
CA ALA A 126 9.52 -13.45 19.47
C ALA A 126 10.46 -14.33 20.30
N ASN A 127 10.25 -15.64 20.28
CA ASN A 127 11.15 -16.59 20.94
C ASN A 127 12.33 -16.96 20.03
N LEU A 128 13.18 -15.98 19.75
CA LEU A 128 14.37 -16.14 18.90
C LEU A 128 15.63 -15.92 19.74
N SER A 129 16.64 -16.79 19.57
CA SER A 129 17.97 -16.61 20.15
C SER A 129 18.76 -15.61 19.30
N LEU A 130 18.45 -14.33 19.46
CA LEU A 130 19.12 -13.21 18.80
C LEU A 130 19.77 -12.30 19.85
N GLU A 131 20.85 -11.63 19.46
CA GLU A 131 21.54 -10.66 20.31
C GLU A 131 20.61 -9.53 20.77
N ASN A 132 19.67 -9.13 19.90
CA ASN A 132 18.67 -8.10 20.17
C ASN A 132 17.29 -8.70 20.39
N SER A 133 16.48 -8.05 21.24
CA SER A 133 15.11 -8.52 21.51
C SER A 133 14.17 -8.12 20.36
N HIS A 134 13.49 -9.12 19.80
CA HIS A 134 12.57 -8.95 18.68
C HIS A 134 11.11 -9.09 19.14
N TYR A 135 10.25 -8.22 18.62
CA TYR A 135 8.85 -8.11 19.00
C TYR A 135 7.97 -7.93 17.77
N HIS A 136 6.73 -8.37 17.91
CA HIS A 136 5.68 -8.20 16.91
C HIS A 136 4.50 -7.48 17.53
N ILE A 137 3.86 -6.61 16.75
CA ILE A 137 2.55 -6.06 17.07
C ILE A 137 1.51 -6.82 16.25
N PHE A 138 0.51 -7.35 16.95
CA PHE A 138 -0.62 -8.05 16.37
C PHE A 138 -1.92 -7.34 16.69
N ARG A 139 -2.97 -7.60 15.91
CA ARG A 139 -4.34 -7.16 16.20
C ARG A 139 -5.38 -8.22 15.85
N ASP A 140 -6.59 -7.98 16.28
CA ASP A 140 -7.76 -8.68 15.75
C ASP A 140 -8.12 -8.08 14.38
N LYS A 141 -8.23 -8.93 13.35
CA LYS A 141 -8.66 -8.53 12.01
C LYS A 141 -9.91 -9.29 11.62
N LYS A 142 -11.01 -8.56 11.42
CA LYS A 142 -12.25 -9.08 10.87
C LYS A 142 -12.22 -9.03 9.36
N TYR A 143 -12.47 -10.17 8.72
CA TYR A 143 -12.53 -10.31 7.28
C TYR A 143 -13.98 -10.16 6.77
N PRO A 144 -14.18 -9.84 5.48
CA PRO A 144 -15.51 -9.64 4.91
C PRO A 144 -16.47 -10.83 5.06
N ASN A 145 -15.93 -12.05 5.09
CA ASN A 145 -16.70 -13.30 5.31
C ASN A 145 -17.07 -13.57 6.78
N GLY A 146 -16.74 -12.65 7.69
CA GLY A 146 -17.03 -12.78 9.12
C GLY A 146 -15.95 -13.50 9.94
N PHE A 147 -14.93 -14.09 9.31
CA PHE A 147 -13.79 -14.67 10.03
C PHE A 147 -13.02 -13.58 10.79
N ILE A 148 -12.54 -13.89 11.99
CA ILE A 148 -11.73 -12.99 12.81
C ILE A 148 -10.39 -13.67 13.10
N SER A 149 -9.30 -13.11 12.55
CA SER A 149 -7.95 -13.50 12.95
C SER A 149 -7.55 -12.72 14.19
N LYS A 150 -7.28 -13.39 15.31
CA LYS A 150 -6.91 -12.75 16.59
C LYS A 150 -5.42 -12.38 16.70
N THR A 151 -4.65 -12.67 15.67
CA THR A 151 -3.19 -12.56 15.64
C THR A 151 -2.72 -12.09 14.27
N SER A 152 -3.46 -11.16 13.66
CA SER A 152 -3.03 -10.55 12.39
C SER A 152 -1.82 -9.66 12.66
N PRO A 153 -0.66 -9.90 12.01
CA PRO A 153 0.51 -9.05 12.19
C PRO A 153 0.22 -7.64 11.67
N VAL A 154 0.86 -6.66 12.31
CA VAL A 154 0.85 -5.24 11.92
C VAL A 154 2.25 -4.80 11.53
N LEU A 155 3.23 -5.06 12.40
CA LEU A 155 4.64 -4.77 12.17
C LEU A 155 5.52 -5.57 13.14
N SER A 156 6.82 -5.61 12.83
CA SER A 156 7.85 -6.08 13.75
C SER A 156 8.81 -4.95 14.13
N PHE A 157 9.35 -5.02 15.35
CA PHE A 157 10.39 -4.10 15.80
C PHE A 157 11.45 -4.81 16.63
N THR A 158 12.66 -4.26 16.62
CA THR A 158 13.81 -4.77 17.37
C THR A 158 14.32 -3.69 18.31
N LEU A 159 14.56 -4.08 19.56
CA LEU A 159 15.14 -3.21 20.58
C LEU A 159 16.59 -3.60 20.85
N ASP A 160 17.44 -2.59 21.04
CA ASP A 160 18.77 -2.79 21.61
C ASP A 160 18.72 -3.00 23.13
N LYS A 161 19.89 -3.24 23.74
CA LYS A 161 20.06 -3.39 25.20
C LYS A 161 19.62 -2.17 26.02
N ASN A 162 19.49 -1.00 25.40
CA ASN A 162 19.03 0.25 26.02
C ASN A 162 17.56 0.54 25.72
N GLU A 163 16.83 -0.47 25.24
CA GLU A 163 15.42 -0.41 24.85
C GLU A 163 15.10 0.64 23.78
N GLN A 164 16.07 0.95 22.91
CA GLN A 164 15.85 1.81 21.77
C GLN A 164 15.49 0.99 20.53
N ILE A 165 14.54 1.50 19.75
CA ILE A 165 14.14 0.89 18.47
C ILE A 165 15.29 1.06 17.48
N VAL A 166 15.88 -0.05 17.07
CA VAL A 166 16.99 -0.07 16.10
C VAL A 166 16.57 -0.49 14.70
N LYS A 167 15.48 -1.26 14.60
CA LYS A 167 14.93 -1.75 13.34
C LYS A 167 13.43 -1.96 13.43
N LEU A 168 12.72 -1.65 12.34
CA LEU A 168 11.30 -1.93 12.12
C LEU A 168 11.14 -2.67 10.80
N SER A 169 10.11 -3.53 10.71
CA SER A 169 9.67 -4.13 9.46
C SER A 169 8.18 -3.87 9.29
N LEU A 170 7.80 -3.32 8.13
CA LEU A 170 6.46 -2.78 7.84
C LEU A 170 5.93 -3.42 6.55
N ASP A 171 4.62 -3.68 6.51
CA ASP A 171 3.90 -4.07 5.29
C ASP A 171 3.53 -2.83 4.47
N ASP A 172 3.43 -2.98 3.14
CA ASP A 172 2.75 -1.99 2.30
C ASP A 172 1.25 -1.96 2.60
N ILE A 173 0.64 -0.79 2.55
CA ILE A 173 -0.81 -0.59 2.78
C ILE A 173 -1.68 -1.46 1.88
N ASN A 174 -1.16 -1.84 0.70
CA ASN A 174 -1.89 -2.61 -0.30
C ASN A 174 -1.71 -4.13 -0.17
N ASP A 175 -0.91 -4.63 0.77
CA ASP A 175 -0.53 -6.04 0.78
C ASP A 175 -1.42 -6.89 1.69
N ILE A 176 -2.34 -7.63 1.06
CA ILE A 176 -3.35 -8.45 1.75
C ILE A 176 -2.92 -9.93 1.80
N LEU A 177 -1.86 -10.33 1.08
CA LEU A 177 -1.54 -11.74 0.83
C LEU A 177 -0.04 -12.09 0.75
N LYS A 178 0.84 -11.39 1.48
CA LYS A 178 2.23 -11.83 1.64
C LYS A 178 2.52 -12.36 3.05
N LEU A 179 3.32 -13.42 3.09
CA LEU A 179 3.88 -14.01 4.32
C LEU A 179 5.09 -13.21 4.86
N ARG A 180 5.37 -12.00 4.34
CA ARG A 180 6.60 -11.25 4.57
C ARG A 180 6.36 -9.73 4.46
N TYR A 181 7.05 -8.96 5.32
CA TYR A 181 7.15 -7.50 5.25
C TYR A 181 7.82 -6.99 3.96
N ASP A 182 7.39 -5.83 3.46
CA ASP A 182 7.92 -5.20 2.24
C ASP A 182 9.07 -4.23 2.53
N TYR A 183 9.02 -3.53 3.68
CA TYR A 183 10.00 -2.51 4.05
C TYR A 183 10.70 -2.84 5.37
N ASP A 184 12.02 -2.65 5.40
CA ASP A 184 12.79 -2.49 6.63
C ASP A 184 13.06 -1.00 6.87
N MET A 185 13.05 -0.57 8.12
CA MET A 185 13.38 0.80 8.52
C MET A 185 14.38 0.82 9.66
N ASP A 186 15.41 1.65 9.54
CA ASP A 186 16.42 1.84 10.59
C ASP A 186 15.97 2.88 11.65
N LYS A 187 16.76 3.01 12.72
CA LYS A 187 16.55 4.01 13.79
C LYS A 187 16.47 5.46 13.33
N ASN A 188 17.05 5.78 12.16
CA ASN A 188 17.06 7.12 11.62
C ASN A 188 15.79 7.42 10.80
N GLY A 189 15.02 6.39 10.44
CA GLY A 189 13.84 6.49 9.57
C GLY A 189 14.15 6.24 8.10
N LYS A 190 15.36 5.76 7.78
CA LYS A 190 15.73 5.37 6.41
C LYS A 190 15.10 4.01 6.11
N THR A 191 14.44 3.90 4.97
CA THR A 191 13.69 2.71 4.59
C THR A 191 14.33 1.97 3.43
N PHE A 192 14.24 0.65 3.49
CA PHE A 192 14.87 -0.29 2.57
C PHE A 192 13.82 -1.28 2.09
N LEU A 193 13.84 -1.65 0.81
CA LEU A 193 13.09 -2.81 0.36
C LEU A 193 13.70 -4.06 0.98
N ARG A 194 12.86 -4.96 1.48
CA ARG A 194 13.31 -6.21 2.09
C ARG A 194 13.80 -7.26 1.08
N GLU A 195 13.81 -6.92 -0.22
CA GLU A 195 14.39 -7.72 -1.29
C GLU A 195 15.90 -7.53 -1.38
N TYR A 196 16.64 -8.61 -1.63
CA TYR A 196 18.08 -8.56 -1.83
C TYR A 196 18.41 -8.29 -3.31
N PRO A 197 19.33 -7.37 -3.63
CA PRO A 197 20.13 -6.54 -2.72
C PRO A 197 19.30 -5.42 -2.08
N TYR A 198 19.46 -5.24 -0.75
CA TYR A 198 18.72 -4.23 0.01
C TYR A 198 18.96 -2.84 -0.58
N ARG A 199 17.91 -2.22 -1.11
CA ARG A 199 17.97 -0.88 -1.70
C ARG A 199 17.21 0.11 -0.84
N THR A 200 17.82 1.25 -0.55
CA THR A 200 17.11 2.38 0.07
C THR A 200 16.04 2.91 -0.88
N VAL A 201 14.81 3.00 -0.38
CA VAL A 201 13.64 3.44 -1.16
C VAL A 201 12.96 4.68 -0.61
N GLY A 202 13.37 5.13 0.56
CA GLY A 202 12.86 6.38 1.10
C GLY A 202 13.43 6.72 2.46
N GLN A 203 12.88 7.79 3.01
CA GLN A 203 13.09 8.24 4.36
C GLN A 203 11.80 8.86 4.86
N ILE A 204 11.33 8.43 6.03
CA ILE A 204 10.12 9.00 6.63
C ILE A 204 10.43 10.33 7.30
N SER A 205 9.42 11.18 7.45
CA SER A 205 9.57 12.47 8.12
C SER A 205 9.97 12.25 9.60
N LYS A 206 10.64 13.26 10.18
CA LYS A 206 11.00 13.20 11.61
C LYS A 206 9.76 13.11 12.50
N GLU A 207 8.71 13.86 12.16
CA GLU A 207 7.46 13.92 12.90
C GLU A 207 6.72 12.57 12.89
N ASP A 208 6.52 11.98 11.71
CA ASP A 208 5.85 10.67 11.60
C ASP A 208 6.64 9.58 12.32
N LYS A 209 7.98 9.63 12.24
CA LYS A 209 8.85 8.71 12.97
C LYS A 209 8.65 8.81 14.48
N GLU A 210 8.65 10.03 15.01
CA GLU A 210 8.48 10.26 16.44
C GLU A 210 7.10 9.79 16.91
N ILE A 211 6.03 10.10 16.17
CA ILE A 211 4.68 9.64 16.47
C ILE A 211 4.62 8.10 16.47
N LEU A 212 5.12 7.46 15.41
CA LEU A 212 5.13 6.01 15.31
C LEU A 212 5.91 5.35 16.46
N PHE A 213 7.10 5.87 16.76
CA PHE A 213 7.96 5.30 17.81
C PHE A 213 7.34 5.47 19.19
N ASN A 214 6.65 6.57 19.44
CA ASN A 214 5.96 6.81 20.71
C ASN A 214 4.80 5.83 20.91
N GLU A 215 4.01 5.52 19.87
CA GLU A 215 2.94 4.52 19.97
C GLU A 215 3.49 3.11 20.19
N ILE A 216 4.58 2.73 19.50
CA ILE A 216 5.23 1.45 19.72
C ILE A 216 5.75 1.34 21.16
N LYS A 217 6.39 2.40 21.68
CA LYS A 217 6.87 2.46 23.07
C LYS A 217 5.73 2.37 24.08
N ARG A 218 4.60 3.04 23.84
CA ARG A 218 3.40 2.95 24.69
C ARG A 218 2.90 1.52 24.77
N LEU A 219 2.66 0.87 23.63
CA LEU A 219 2.19 -0.52 23.57
C LEU A 219 3.19 -1.50 24.19
N HIS A 220 4.49 -1.29 23.98
CA HIS A 220 5.52 -2.11 24.63
C HIS A 220 5.53 -1.92 26.16
N GLY A 221 5.31 -0.70 26.64
CA GLY A 221 5.16 -0.42 28.07
C GLY A 221 3.95 -1.13 28.70
N GLU A 222 2.84 -1.24 27.96
CA GLU A 222 1.67 -2.03 28.38
C GLU A 222 1.99 -3.53 28.41
N TYR A 223 2.71 -4.04 27.41
CA TYR A 223 3.18 -5.42 27.37
C TYR A 223 4.05 -5.79 28.57
N LYS A 224 4.96 -4.92 29.01
CA LYS A 224 5.82 -5.21 30.18
C LYS A 224 5.01 -5.47 31.45
N LYS A 225 3.80 -4.92 31.55
CA LYS A 225 2.91 -5.17 32.69
C LYS A 225 2.27 -6.56 32.62
N ASN A 226 1.99 -7.05 31.42
CA ASN A 226 1.31 -8.33 31.16
C ASN A 226 1.98 -9.07 29.99
N PRO A 227 3.15 -9.70 30.19
CA PRO A 227 3.94 -10.26 29.11
C PRO A 227 3.29 -11.49 28.49
N LYS A 228 3.32 -11.55 27.15
CA LYS A 228 2.93 -12.70 26.33
C LYS A 228 4.02 -13.07 25.32
N THR A 229 4.34 -14.34 25.20
CA THR A 229 5.31 -14.86 24.22
C THR A 229 4.60 -15.75 23.22
N TYR A 230 5.08 -15.79 21.98
CA TYR A 230 4.62 -16.75 20.98
C TYR A 230 5.79 -17.59 20.47
N TYR A 231 5.43 -18.78 19.97
CA TYR A 231 6.33 -19.79 19.44
C TYR A 231 6.52 -19.60 17.94
#